data_AF-A0A6C0EL71-F1
#
_entry.id   AF-A0A6C0EL71-F1
#
_cell.length_a   1.000
_cell.length_b   1.000
_cell.length_c   1.000
_cell.angle_alpha   90.00
_cell.angle_beta   90.00
_cell.angle_gamma   90.00
#
_symmetry.space_group_name_H-M   'P 1'
#
loop_
_entity.id
_entity.type
_entity.pdbx_description
1 polymer ?
#
loop_
_entity_poly.entity_id
_entity_poly.type
_entity_poly.pdbx_seq_one_letter_code
_entity_poly.pdbx_strand_id
1 'polypeptide(L)'
;MKRSNGTRKLDNKTSNNVGNETKKTKQLREKKDKTQTKIIIENEKILSSYKLLSADLDKNISEILKIASQGEYNQISKKYDEQDFFAIFDKIEDQKKEAKNYEHYEKFRNMSIQTIQSIWKSIYQFRELKDALGQIETLEDRVDILDDTEKLKKYIEELSKKIKPIIPEQTVTMPMAQIKEPYFTYIQIFGLPDKGQFDIVLLKYLNGILDDMGKVEAMSFLNENKEVILEKLKNAGPEGFY
;
A
#
# COMPACT_ATOMS: atom_id res chain seq x y z
N MET A 1 24.32 63.42 95.21
CA MET A 1 23.38 63.04 94.12
C MET A 1 23.18 64.22 93.18
N LYS A 2 23.63 64.15 91.93
CA LYS A 2 22.96 64.68 90.72
C LYS A 2 23.81 64.36 89.49
N ARG A 3 23.12 63.93 88.44
CA ARG A 3 23.57 63.06 87.35
C ARG A 3 24.09 63.84 86.14
N SER A 4 24.99 63.17 85.42
CA SER A 4 25.58 63.50 84.10
C SER A 4 24.54 63.94 83.05
N ASN A 5 24.84 65.06 82.36
CA ASN A 5 24.18 65.49 81.13
C ASN A 5 24.93 64.89 79.92
N GLY A 6 24.39 63.80 79.36
CA GLY A 6 24.81 63.27 78.07
C GLY A 6 23.84 63.69 76.97
N THR A 7 24.25 64.63 76.13
CA THR A 7 23.57 64.95 74.86
C THR A 7 23.86 63.86 73.83
N ARG A 8 22.91 62.92 73.66
CA ARG A 8 22.92 62.01 72.51
C ARG A 8 22.44 62.76 71.27
N LYS A 9 23.34 62.93 70.29
CA LYS A 9 22.96 63.24 68.90
C LYS A 9 22.17 62.04 68.35
N LEU A 10 20.93 62.29 67.94
CA LEU A 10 20.15 61.35 67.14
C LEU A 10 20.69 61.39 65.71
N ASP A 11 21.42 60.34 65.32
CA ASP A 11 21.84 60.13 63.95
C ASP A 11 20.60 59.84 63.08
N ASN A 12 20.27 60.81 62.22
CA ASN A 12 19.29 60.69 61.16
C ASN A 12 19.82 59.75 60.07
N LYS A 13 19.69 58.43 60.25
CA LYS A 13 20.02 57.42 59.22
C LYS A 13 18.92 56.37 59.07
N THR A 14 17.67 56.80 58.92
CA THR A 14 16.57 55.86 58.66
C THR A 14 15.46 56.44 57.76
N SER A 15 15.81 57.13 56.67
CA SER A 15 14.81 57.68 55.74
C SER A 15 14.97 57.26 54.26
N ASN A 16 16.08 56.64 53.86
CA ASN A 16 16.32 56.33 52.43
C ASN A 16 15.94 54.91 51.97
N ASN A 17 15.69 53.95 52.87
CA ASN A 17 15.42 52.56 52.48
C ASN A 17 13.93 52.28 52.21
N VAL A 18 13.03 52.83 53.02
CA VAL A 18 11.57 52.63 52.91
C VAL A 18 11.01 53.23 51.61
N GLY A 19 11.53 54.37 51.16
CA GLY A 19 11.16 55.00 49.88
C GLY A 19 11.63 54.24 48.64
N ASN A 20 12.73 53.49 48.74
CA ASN A 20 13.24 52.66 47.64
C ASN A 20 12.52 51.31 47.56
N GLU A 21 12.18 50.70 48.70
CA GLU A 21 11.39 49.46 48.75
C GLU A 21 9.95 49.67 48.25
N THR A 22 9.31 50.78 48.64
CA THR A 22 7.96 51.15 48.16
C THR A 22 7.94 51.49 46.67
N LYS A 23 8.98 52.15 46.13
CA LYS A 23 9.12 52.37 44.68
C LYS A 23 9.34 51.05 43.91
N LYS A 24 10.19 50.15 44.43
CA LYS A 24 10.41 48.81 43.81
C LYS A 24 9.14 47.96 43.83
N THR A 25 8.40 47.92 44.94
CA THR A 25 7.13 47.16 45.02
C THR A 25 6.05 47.76 44.11
N LYS A 26 5.96 49.09 43.99
CA LYS A 26 5.03 49.75 43.06
C LYS A 26 5.36 49.44 41.60
N GLN A 27 6.64 49.49 41.22
CA GLN A 27 7.09 49.08 39.87
C GLN A 27 6.85 47.60 39.58
N LEU A 28 7.01 46.72 40.58
CA LEU A 28 6.74 45.29 40.42
C LEU A 28 5.24 45.00 40.22
N ARG A 29 4.37 45.71 40.95
CA ARG A 29 2.92 45.63 40.77
C ARG A 29 2.49 46.16 39.41
N GLU A 30 2.99 47.34 38.99
CA GLU A 30 2.70 47.88 37.66
C GLU A 30 3.19 46.97 36.52
N LYS A 31 4.34 46.30 36.68
CA LYS A 31 4.80 45.29 35.72
C LYS A 31 3.88 44.07 35.69
N LYS A 32 3.46 43.56 36.86
CA LYS A 32 2.56 42.42 36.96
C LYS A 32 1.19 42.73 36.36
N ASP A 33 0.64 43.90 36.65
CA ASP A 33 -0.64 44.36 36.11
C ASP A 33 -0.56 44.52 34.58
N LYS A 34 0.50 45.12 34.04
CA LYS A 34 0.73 45.20 32.58
C LYS A 34 0.83 43.83 31.91
N THR A 35 1.50 42.86 32.54
CA THR A 35 1.58 41.49 32.02
C THR A 35 0.21 40.81 32.05
N GLN A 36 -0.55 41.00 33.12
CA GLN A 36 -1.88 40.42 33.28
C GLN A 36 -2.87 41.02 32.28
N THR A 37 -2.83 42.33 32.04
CA THR A 37 -3.62 42.99 30.99
C THR A 37 -3.25 42.49 29.59
N LYS A 38 -1.95 42.30 29.30
CA LYS A 38 -1.51 41.71 28.03
C LYS A 38 -2.07 40.30 27.82
N ILE A 39 -2.02 39.44 28.85
CA ILE A 39 -2.57 38.08 28.80
C ILE A 39 -4.08 38.10 28.53
N ILE A 40 -4.82 39.01 29.19
CA ILE A 40 -6.28 39.14 28.98
C ILE A 40 -6.58 39.52 27.53
N ILE A 41 -5.90 40.53 26.99
CA ILE A 41 -6.08 40.97 25.59
C ILE A 41 -5.73 39.86 24.60
N GLU A 42 -4.65 39.11 24.85
CA GLU A 42 -4.24 37.96 24.04
C GLU A 42 -5.34 36.88 24.04
N ASN A 43 -5.87 36.56 25.23
CA ASN A 43 -6.93 35.57 25.40
C ASN A 43 -8.24 36.00 24.71
N GLU A 44 -8.60 37.29 24.77
CA GLU A 44 -9.78 37.80 24.06
C GLU A 44 -9.63 37.71 22.54
N LYS A 45 -8.42 37.97 22.01
CA LYS A 45 -8.11 37.78 20.59
C LYS A 45 -8.18 36.32 20.17
N ILE A 46 -7.70 35.40 21.01
CA ILE A 46 -7.81 33.95 20.79
C ILE A 46 -9.30 33.54 20.80
N LEU A 47 -10.06 34.00 21.78
CA LEU A 47 -11.47 33.63 21.94
C LEU A 47 -12.34 34.16 20.79
N SER A 48 -12.06 35.37 20.31
CA SER A 48 -12.75 35.95 19.13
C SER A 48 -12.38 35.22 17.85
N SER A 49 -11.11 34.84 17.68
CA SER A 49 -10.66 34.01 16.54
C SER A 49 -11.33 32.64 16.54
N TYR A 50 -11.43 32.00 17.71
CA TYR A 50 -12.14 30.73 17.89
C TYR A 50 -13.62 30.86 17.58
N LYS A 51 -14.30 31.91 18.08
CA LYS A 51 -15.73 32.15 17.82
C LYS A 51 -16.03 32.36 16.35
N LEU A 52 -15.19 33.13 15.65
CA LEU A 52 -15.28 33.34 14.21
C LEU A 52 -15.19 32.02 13.45
N LEU A 53 -14.16 31.22 13.77
CA LEU A 53 -13.96 29.94 13.11
C LEU A 53 -15.04 28.91 13.48
N SER A 54 -15.51 28.88 14.74
CA SER A 54 -16.54 27.92 15.19
C SER A 54 -17.94 28.23 14.67
N ALA A 55 -18.23 29.51 14.38
CA ALA A 55 -19.49 29.90 13.78
C ALA A 55 -19.56 29.51 12.29
N ASP A 56 -18.40 29.52 11.61
CA ASP A 56 -18.28 29.21 10.19
C ASP A 56 -17.96 27.72 9.91
N LEU A 57 -17.30 27.01 10.84
CA LEU A 57 -17.08 25.57 10.83
C LEU A 57 -18.36 24.85 11.31
N ASP A 58 -19.31 24.78 10.39
CA ASP A 58 -20.59 24.08 10.36
C ASP A 58 -20.81 22.93 11.39
N LYS A 59 -22.09 22.71 11.70
CA LYS A 59 -22.61 21.62 12.58
C LYS A 59 -22.06 20.23 12.21
N ASN A 60 -21.72 20.03 10.93
CA ASN A 60 -21.17 18.79 10.37
C ASN A 60 -19.78 18.47 10.95
N ILE A 61 -18.91 19.47 11.13
CA ILE A 61 -17.55 19.25 11.65
C ILE A 61 -17.59 18.88 13.12
N SER A 62 -18.45 19.56 13.90
CA SER A 62 -18.67 19.20 15.30
C SER A 62 -19.25 17.79 15.45
N GLU A 63 -20.11 17.35 14.53
CA GLU A 63 -20.65 16.00 14.54
C GLU A 63 -19.57 14.96 14.18
N ILE A 64 -18.80 15.20 13.12
CA ILE A 64 -17.68 14.33 12.71
C ILE A 64 -16.68 14.18 13.85
N LEU A 65 -16.29 15.28 14.50
CA LEU A 65 -15.39 15.27 15.66
C LEU A 65 -15.96 14.47 16.82
N LYS A 66 -17.26 14.62 17.09
CA LYS A 66 -17.92 13.88 18.16
C LYS A 66 -17.90 12.37 17.89
N ILE A 67 -18.32 11.94 16.70
CA ILE A 67 -18.33 10.52 16.34
C ILE A 67 -16.90 9.96 16.32
N ALA A 68 -15.93 10.72 15.81
CA ALA A 68 -14.52 10.32 15.79
C ALA A 68 -13.96 10.15 17.20
N SER A 69 -14.32 11.04 18.14
CA SER A 69 -13.90 10.94 19.55
C SER A 69 -14.43 9.69 20.26
N GLN A 70 -15.51 9.10 19.76
CA GLN A 70 -16.10 7.87 20.27
C GLN A 70 -15.50 6.61 19.62
N GLY A 71 -14.61 6.76 18.62
CA GLY A 71 -14.03 5.65 17.87
C GLY A 71 -15.02 4.97 16.91
N GLU A 72 -16.21 5.55 16.70
CA GLU A 72 -17.28 4.96 15.90
C GLU A 72 -17.12 5.28 14.41
N TYR A 73 -15.94 5.00 13.84
CA TYR A 73 -15.59 5.30 12.45
C TYR A 73 -16.53 4.67 11.42
N ASN A 74 -17.20 3.57 11.78
CA ASN A 74 -18.21 2.92 10.96
C ASN A 74 -19.48 3.77 10.77
N GLN A 75 -19.80 4.67 11.70
CA GLN A 75 -20.90 5.62 11.54
C GLN A 75 -20.50 6.76 10.63
N ILE A 76 -19.26 7.24 10.75
CA ILE A 76 -18.74 8.30 9.87
C ILE A 76 -18.67 7.78 8.44
N SER A 77 -18.14 6.58 8.23
CA SER A 77 -17.96 5.99 6.90
C SER A 77 -19.28 5.71 6.16
N LYS A 78 -20.40 5.57 6.89
CA LYS A 78 -21.75 5.41 6.32
C LYS A 78 -22.42 6.74 5.98
N LYS A 79 -22.12 7.78 6.75
CA LYS A 79 -22.80 9.07 6.67
C LYS A 79 -22.07 10.07 5.78
N TYR A 80 -20.76 9.94 5.67
CA TYR A 80 -19.89 10.86 4.94
C TYR A 80 -19.04 10.10 3.92
N ASP A 81 -18.99 10.62 2.71
CA ASP A 81 -18.10 10.16 1.65
C ASP A 81 -16.88 11.08 1.48
N GLU A 82 -16.02 10.76 0.52
CA GLU A 82 -14.82 11.56 0.26
C GLU A 82 -15.14 13.00 -0.20
N GLN A 83 -16.21 13.18 -0.97
CA GLN A 83 -16.60 14.50 -1.47
C GLN A 83 -17.09 15.40 -0.34
N ASP A 84 -17.76 14.85 0.66
CA ASP A 84 -18.16 15.59 1.86
C ASP A 84 -16.94 16.16 2.61
N PHE A 85 -15.87 15.37 2.75
CA PHE A 85 -14.63 15.82 3.38
C PHE A 85 -13.91 16.87 2.53
N PHE A 86 -13.87 16.71 1.20
CA PHE A 86 -13.30 17.72 0.31
C PHE A 86 -14.07 19.04 0.36
N ALA A 87 -15.40 19.01 0.36
CA ALA A 87 -16.22 20.20 0.51
C ALA A 87 -15.95 20.91 1.85
N ILE A 88 -15.69 20.16 2.92
CA ILE A 88 -15.27 20.73 4.21
C ILE A 88 -13.89 21.36 4.10
N PHE A 89 -12.91 20.71 3.47
CA PHE A 89 -11.58 21.29 3.27
C PHE A 89 -11.64 22.58 2.46
N ASP A 90 -12.38 22.59 1.36
CA ASP A 90 -12.53 23.75 0.49
C ASP A 90 -13.15 24.92 1.26
N LYS A 91 -14.20 24.67 2.04
CA LYS A 91 -14.81 25.68 2.93
C LYS A 91 -13.80 26.30 3.91
N ILE A 92 -12.92 25.47 4.50
CA ILE A 92 -11.88 25.96 5.41
C ILE A 92 -10.79 26.68 4.63
N GLU A 93 -10.45 26.20 3.43
CA GLU A 93 -9.44 26.80 2.58
C GLU A 93 -9.86 28.21 2.13
N ASP A 94 -11.10 28.37 1.67
CA ASP A 94 -11.70 29.63 1.21
C ASP A 94 -11.72 30.73 2.28
N GLN A 95 -11.68 30.34 3.56
CA GLN A 95 -11.68 31.25 4.70
C GLN A 95 -10.29 31.78 5.07
N LYS A 96 -9.29 31.55 4.22
CA LYS A 96 -7.92 32.03 4.42
C LYS A 96 -7.86 33.55 4.51
N LYS A 97 -7.14 34.05 5.51
CA LYS A 97 -6.85 35.47 5.71
C LYS A 97 -5.35 35.71 5.69
N GLU A 98 -4.97 36.97 5.54
CA GLU A 98 -3.56 37.35 5.61
C GLU A 98 -3.00 37.09 7.01
N ALA A 99 -2.06 36.14 7.10
CA ALA A 99 -1.47 35.70 8.36
C ALA A 99 -0.82 36.83 9.19
N LYS A 100 -0.35 37.91 8.53
CA LYS A 100 0.22 39.08 9.22
C LYS A 100 -0.80 39.82 10.09
N ASN A 101 -2.07 39.82 9.68
CA ASN A 101 -3.15 40.54 10.35
C ASN A 101 -3.99 39.61 11.24
N TYR A 102 -3.93 38.29 10.99
CA TYR A 102 -4.80 37.29 11.60
C TYR A 102 -4.02 36.04 12.07
N GLU A 103 -2.85 36.24 12.71
CA GLU A 103 -1.93 35.14 13.09
C GLU A 103 -2.63 34.02 13.89
N HIS A 104 -3.36 34.38 14.95
CA HIS A 104 -4.03 33.40 15.81
C HIS A 104 -5.15 32.66 15.07
N TYR A 105 -5.91 33.38 14.24
CA TYR A 105 -6.96 32.78 13.42
C TYR A 105 -6.39 31.78 12.41
N GLU A 106 -5.32 32.12 11.70
CA GLU A 106 -4.67 31.22 10.73
C GLU A 106 -4.08 29.98 11.42
N LYS A 107 -3.57 30.11 12.66
CA LYS A 107 -3.16 28.94 13.46
C LYS A 107 -4.33 28.00 13.73
N PHE A 108 -5.48 28.52 14.16
CA PHE A 108 -6.67 27.70 14.40
C PHE A 108 -7.19 27.06 13.11
N ARG A 109 -7.26 27.82 12.01
CA ARG A 109 -7.65 27.29 10.68
C ARG A 109 -6.78 26.11 10.27
N ASN A 110 -5.46 26.26 10.36
CA ASN A 110 -4.52 25.18 10.02
C ASN A 110 -4.68 23.96 10.94
N MET A 111 -4.91 24.17 12.23
CA MET A 111 -5.18 23.09 13.18
C MET A 111 -6.49 22.34 12.83
N SER A 112 -7.53 23.06 12.41
CA SER A 112 -8.77 22.46 11.92
C SER A 112 -8.54 21.61 10.67
N ILE A 113 -7.78 22.11 9.69
CA ILE A 113 -7.41 21.33 8.49
C ILE A 113 -6.70 20.03 8.91
N GLN A 114 -5.66 20.11 9.74
CA GLN A 114 -4.91 18.94 10.19
C GLN A 114 -5.77 17.93 10.94
N THR A 115 -6.72 18.43 11.75
CA THR A 115 -7.62 17.58 12.52
C THR A 115 -8.54 16.79 11.59
N ILE A 116 -9.16 17.46 10.61
CA ILE A 116 -10.05 16.82 9.65
C ILE A 116 -9.29 15.86 8.73
N GLN A 117 -8.06 16.20 8.32
CA GLN A 117 -7.18 15.29 7.57
C GLN A 117 -6.88 14.02 8.37
N SER A 118 -6.61 14.18 9.67
CA SER A 118 -6.35 13.04 10.55
C SER A 118 -7.57 12.13 10.66
N ILE A 119 -8.77 12.71 10.81
CA ILE A 119 -10.03 11.95 10.85
C ILE A 119 -10.27 11.20 9.54
N TRP A 120 -10.10 11.86 8.39
CA TRP A 120 -10.22 11.22 7.08
C TRP A 120 -9.27 10.03 6.94
N LYS A 121 -8.01 10.20 7.34
CA LYS A 121 -7.02 9.12 7.34
C LYS A 121 -7.43 7.96 8.24
N SER A 122 -7.96 8.23 9.43
CA SER A 122 -8.45 7.19 10.34
C SER A 122 -9.64 6.42 9.74
N ILE A 123 -10.55 7.09 9.03
CA ILE A 123 -11.66 6.44 8.32
C ILE A 123 -11.13 5.55 7.20
N TYR A 124 -10.15 6.03 6.43
CA TYR A 124 -9.52 5.25 5.37
C TYR A 124 -8.86 3.98 5.93
N GLN A 125 -8.07 4.12 7.00
CA GLN A 125 -7.46 2.97 7.70
C GLN A 125 -8.50 1.98 8.24
N PHE A 126 -9.63 2.49 8.75
CA PHE A 126 -10.74 1.63 9.18
C PHE A 126 -11.34 0.83 8.03
N ARG A 127 -11.48 1.43 6.83
CA ARG A 127 -11.95 0.73 5.63
C ARG A 127 -10.98 -0.37 5.22
N GLU A 128 -9.68 -0.07 5.15
CA GLU A 128 -8.65 -1.07 4.85
C GLU A 128 -8.64 -2.22 5.86
N LEU A 129 -8.79 -1.92 7.15
CA LEU A 129 -8.88 -2.94 8.19
C LEU A 129 -10.10 -3.84 7.98
N LYS A 130 -11.25 -3.26 7.64
CA LYS A 130 -12.48 -4.01 7.40
C LYS A 130 -12.34 -4.92 6.17
N ASP A 131 -11.72 -4.43 5.10
CA ASP A 131 -11.47 -5.22 3.89
C ASP A 131 -10.48 -6.36 4.18
N ALA A 132 -9.42 -6.10 4.93
CA ALA A 132 -8.46 -7.11 5.35
C ALA A 132 -9.11 -8.19 6.23
N LEU A 133 -9.98 -7.81 7.19
CA LEU A 133 -10.74 -8.75 8.00
C LEU A 133 -11.67 -9.62 7.13
N GLY A 134 -12.35 -9.03 6.15
CA GLY A 134 -13.15 -9.79 5.20
C GLY A 134 -12.32 -10.78 4.38
N GLN A 135 -11.11 -10.41 3.96
CA GLN A 135 -10.20 -11.33 3.29
C GLN A 135 -9.75 -12.47 4.20
N ILE A 136 -9.45 -12.17 5.46
CA ILE A 136 -9.09 -13.19 6.47
C ILE A 136 -10.24 -14.19 6.64
N GLU A 137 -11.47 -13.73 6.84
CA GLU A 137 -12.64 -14.61 6.96
C GLU A 137 -12.79 -15.54 5.74
N THR A 138 -12.64 -15.01 4.52
CA THR A 138 -12.68 -15.85 3.31
C THR A 138 -11.51 -16.82 3.19
N LEU A 139 -10.36 -16.51 3.79
CA LEU A 139 -9.19 -17.39 3.80
C LEU A 139 -9.34 -18.46 4.88
N GLU A 140 -9.89 -18.13 6.05
CA GLU A 140 -10.25 -19.08 7.10
C GLU A 140 -11.22 -20.13 6.55
N ASP A 141 -12.28 -19.71 5.85
CA ASP A 141 -13.21 -20.62 5.18
C ASP A 141 -12.51 -21.57 4.18
N ARG A 142 -11.50 -21.08 3.47
CA ARG A 142 -10.74 -21.89 2.50
C ARG A 142 -9.78 -22.85 3.19
N VAL A 143 -9.13 -22.41 4.25
CA VAL A 143 -8.23 -23.24 5.07
C VAL A 143 -9.04 -24.36 5.74
N ASP A 144 -10.22 -24.04 6.28
CA ASP A 144 -11.15 -25.01 6.87
C ASP A 144 -11.60 -26.11 5.89
N ILE A 145 -11.66 -25.80 4.59
CA ILE A 145 -11.93 -26.79 3.54
C ILE A 145 -10.69 -27.65 3.27
N LEU A 146 -9.48 -27.06 3.31
CA LEU A 146 -8.23 -27.76 3.02
C LEU A 146 -7.80 -28.70 4.14
N ASP A 147 -8.06 -28.33 5.39
CA ASP A 147 -7.68 -29.11 6.57
C ASP A 147 -8.62 -30.31 6.82
N ASP A 148 -9.79 -30.35 6.16
CA ASP A 148 -10.76 -31.43 6.25
C ASP A 148 -10.90 -32.16 4.90
N THR A 149 -10.34 -33.38 4.84
CA THR A 149 -10.36 -34.23 3.64
C THR A 149 -11.76 -34.49 3.08
N GLU A 150 -12.81 -34.56 3.91
CA GLU A 150 -14.18 -34.78 3.45
C GLU A 150 -14.77 -33.51 2.84
N LYS A 151 -14.55 -32.34 3.48
CA LYS A 151 -14.96 -31.05 2.92
C LYS A 151 -14.22 -30.75 1.61
N LEU A 152 -12.93 -31.05 1.54
CA LEU A 152 -12.13 -30.89 0.33
C LEU A 152 -12.69 -31.72 -0.82
N LYS A 153 -13.01 -33.00 -0.56
CA LYS A 153 -13.60 -33.89 -1.57
C LYS A 153 -14.94 -33.34 -2.07
N LYS A 154 -15.81 -32.89 -1.15
CA LYS A 154 -17.10 -32.28 -1.49
C LYS A 154 -16.95 -30.98 -2.30
N TYR A 155 -15.99 -30.14 -1.95
CA TYR A 155 -15.69 -28.90 -2.66
C TYR A 155 -15.20 -29.16 -4.10
N ILE A 156 -14.32 -30.16 -4.29
CA ILE A 156 -13.86 -30.62 -5.61
C ILE A 156 -15.04 -31.17 -6.44
N GLU A 157 -15.93 -31.96 -5.82
CA GLU A 157 -17.13 -32.48 -6.48
C GLU A 157 -18.14 -31.37 -6.85
N GLU A 158 -18.22 -30.29 -6.08
CA GLU A 158 -19.06 -29.13 -6.42
C GLU A 158 -18.43 -28.27 -7.53
N LEU A 159 -17.11 -28.12 -7.54
CA LEU A 159 -16.38 -27.48 -8.64
C LEU A 159 -16.55 -28.25 -9.94
N SER A 160 -16.43 -29.58 -9.92
CA SER A 160 -16.63 -30.41 -11.11
C SER A 160 -18.06 -30.34 -11.65
N LYS A 161 -19.06 -30.13 -10.78
CA LYS A 161 -20.48 -29.90 -11.18
C LYS A 161 -20.72 -28.49 -11.72
N LYS A 162 -20.03 -27.47 -11.21
CA LYS A 162 -20.13 -26.08 -11.69
C LYS A 162 -19.47 -25.87 -13.04
N ILE A 163 -18.48 -26.69 -13.38
CA ILE A 163 -18.03 -26.86 -14.76
C ILE A 163 -19.17 -27.56 -15.50
N LYS A 164 -20.15 -26.79 -15.99
CA LYS A 164 -21.02 -27.27 -17.06
C LYS A 164 -20.09 -27.74 -18.18
N PRO A 165 -20.23 -28.97 -18.69
CA PRO A 165 -19.50 -29.39 -19.87
C PRO A 165 -20.02 -28.57 -21.05
N ILE A 166 -19.43 -27.38 -21.26
CA ILE A 166 -19.54 -26.65 -22.54
C ILE A 166 -18.81 -27.46 -23.63
N ILE A 167 -17.95 -28.40 -23.21
CA ILE A 167 -17.35 -29.41 -24.05
C ILE A 167 -17.97 -30.75 -23.62
N PRO A 168 -18.73 -31.45 -24.49
CA PRO A 168 -19.20 -32.80 -24.17
C PRO A 168 -18.02 -33.66 -23.75
N GLU A 169 -18.23 -34.64 -22.87
CA GLU A 169 -17.23 -35.66 -22.52
C GLU A 169 -16.78 -36.36 -23.80
N GLN A 170 -15.77 -35.79 -24.46
CA GLN A 170 -14.98 -36.50 -25.43
C GLN A 170 -14.12 -37.42 -24.58
N THR A 171 -14.36 -38.71 -24.71
CA THR A 171 -13.30 -39.69 -24.56
C THR A 171 -12.20 -39.30 -25.55
N VAL A 172 -11.32 -38.39 -25.13
CA VAL A 172 -10.10 -38.08 -25.85
C VAL A 172 -9.25 -39.33 -25.69
N THR A 173 -9.43 -40.26 -26.62
CA THR A 173 -8.33 -41.10 -27.06
C THR A 173 -7.29 -40.12 -27.57
N MET A 174 -6.31 -39.78 -26.71
CA MET A 174 -5.13 -39.09 -27.21
C MET A 174 -4.61 -39.97 -28.34
N PRO A 175 -4.48 -39.48 -29.58
CA PRO A 175 -3.63 -40.17 -30.52
C PRO A 175 -2.28 -40.23 -29.82
N MET A 176 -1.79 -41.44 -29.52
CA MET A 176 -0.39 -41.59 -29.15
C MET A 176 0.40 -40.78 -30.17
N ALA A 177 1.26 -39.87 -29.69
CA ALA A 177 2.14 -39.13 -30.58
C ALA A 177 3.03 -40.15 -31.31
N GLN A 178 2.57 -40.59 -32.48
CA GLN A 178 3.30 -41.49 -33.34
C GLN A 178 4.39 -40.62 -33.98
N ILE A 179 5.61 -40.77 -33.47
CA ILE A 179 6.80 -40.23 -34.10
C ILE A 179 6.78 -40.73 -35.54
N LYS A 180 6.86 -39.81 -36.51
CA LYS A 180 6.89 -40.18 -37.93
C LYS A 180 8.05 -41.13 -38.18
N GLU A 181 7.82 -42.14 -39.01
CA GLU A 181 8.76 -43.23 -39.27
C GLU A 181 10.21 -42.77 -39.55
N PRO A 182 10.49 -41.71 -40.36
CA PRO A 182 11.86 -41.26 -40.60
C PRO A 182 12.60 -40.79 -39.35
N TYR A 183 11.88 -40.21 -38.38
CA TYR A 183 12.46 -39.74 -37.12
C TYR A 183 12.75 -40.92 -36.19
N PHE A 184 11.90 -41.95 -36.21
CA PHE A 184 12.13 -43.17 -35.46
C PHE A 184 13.35 -43.92 -36.00
N THR A 185 13.44 -44.10 -37.32
CA THR A 185 14.60 -44.70 -38.01
C THR A 185 15.88 -43.92 -37.73
N TYR A 186 15.83 -42.59 -37.75
CA TYR A 186 16.97 -41.73 -37.40
C TYR A 186 17.51 -42.09 -36.01
N ILE A 187 16.62 -42.12 -35.00
CA ILE A 187 17.02 -42.39 -33.61
C ILE A 187 17.60 -43.80 -33.47
N GLN A 188 17.05 -44.79 -34.16
CA GLN A 188 17.54 -46.17 -34.09
C GLN A 188 18.93 -46.35 -34.68
N ILE A 189 19.24 -45.68 -35.80
CA ILE A 189 20.51 -45.86 -36.52
C ILE A 189 21.59 -44.91 -36.00
N PHE A 190 21.26 -43.64 -35.77
CA PHE A 190 22.21 -42.56 -35.48
C PHE A 190 22.18 -42.10 -34.03
N GLY A 191 21.17 -42.51 -33.24
CA GLY A 191 20.98 -42.07 -31.86
C GLY A 191 20.17 -40.77 -31.76
N LEU A 192 20.02 -40.26 -30.53
CA LEU A 192 19.36 -38.97 -30.33
C LEU A 192 20.21 -37.83 -30.91
N PRO A 193 19.59 -36.86 -31.58
CA PRO A 193 20.31 -35.72 -32.12
C PRO A 193 20.88 -34.83 -31.01
N ASP A 194 22.07 -34.29 -31.25
CA ASP A 194 22.69 -33.30 -30.36
C ASP A 194 21.79 -32.07 -30.22
N LYS A 195 21.56 -31.65 -28.97
CA LYS A 195 20.66 -30.53 -28.60
C LYS A 195 19.20 -30.69 -29.05
N GLY A 196 18.77 -31.90 -29.42
CA GLY A 196 17.39 -32.19 -29.81
C GLY A 196 16.99 -31.68 -31.19
N GLN A 197 17.96 -31.31 -32.05
CA GLN A 197 17.71 -30.83 -33.41
C GLN A 197 18.07 -31.91 -34.43
N PHE A 198 17.06 -32.46 -35.10
CA PHE A 198 17.28 -33.45 -36.16
C PHE A 198 17.94 -32.83 -37.39
N ASP A 199 18.88 -33.56 -38.00
CA ASP A 199 19.45 -33.19 -39.29
C ASP A 199 18.40 -33.34 -40.39
N ILE A 200 17.97 -32.22 -40.97
CA ILE A 200 16.90 -32.15 -41.98
C ILE A 200 17.31 -32.86 -43.27
N VAL A 201 18.58 -32.83 -43.65
CA VAL A 201 19.09 -33.47 -44.87
C VAL A 201 19.04 -34.99 -44.69
N LEU A 202 19.51 -35.47 -43.53
CA LEU A 202 19.45 -36.89 -43.18
C LEU A 202 18.00 -37.38 -43.06
N LEU A 203 17.09 -36.60 -42.46
CA LEU A 203 15.67 -36.95 -42.40
C LEU A 203 15.02 -37.06 -43.78
N LYS A 204 15.33 -36.15 -44.71
CA LYS A 204 14.81 -36.19 -46.09
C LYS A 204 15.32 -37.43 -46.84
N TYR A 205 16.60 -37.74 -46.69
CA TYR A 205 17.22 -38.93 -47.27
C TYR A 205 16.60 -40.22 -46.73
N LEU A 206 16.38 -40.31 -45.41
CA LEU A 206 15.72 -41.44 -44.77
C LEU A 206 14.28 -41.62 -45.26
N ASN A 207 13.54 -40.52 -45.47
CA ASN A 207 12.19 -40.60 -46.01
C ASN A 207 12.18 -41.22 -47.42
N GLY A 208 13.11 -40.83 -48.30
CA GLY A 208 13.22 -41.41 -49.64
C GLY A 208 13.54 -42.90 -49.62
N ILE A 209 14.50 -43.34 -48.81
CA ILE A 209 14.85 -44.77 -48.70
C ILE A 209 13.68 -45.60 -48.16
N LEU A 210 12.96 -45.07 -47.16
CA LEU A 210 11.81 -45.76 -46.57
C LEU A 210 10.66 -45.90 -47.58
N ASP A 211 10.47 -44.91 -48.45
CA ASP A 211 9.48 -44.94 -49.53
C ASP A 211 9.88 -45.95 -50.63
N ASP A 212 11.18 -46.09 -50.93
CA ASP A 212 11.68 -46.90 -52.05
C ASP A 212 11.87 -48.40 -51.72
N MET A 213 12.38 -48.73 -50.52
CA MET A 213 12.84 -50.09 -50.19
C MET A 213 12.02 -50.78 -49.09
N GLY A 214 11.11 -50.06 -48.43
CA GLY A 214 10.37 -50.56 -47.28
C GLY A 214 11.24 -50.74 -46.02
N LYS A 215 10.58 -50.78 -44.86
CA LYS A 215 11.22 -50.60 -43.54
C LYS A 215 12.34 -51.61 -43.22
N VAL A 216 12.14 -52.90 -43.52
CA VAL A 216 13.08 -53.95 -43.10
C VAL A 216 14.37 -53.89 -43.93
N GLU A 217 14.26 -53.71 -45.24
CA GLU A 217 15.40 -53.61 -46.14
C GLU A 217 16.15 -52.29 -45.94
N ALA A 218 15.41 -51.18 -45.75
CA ALA A 218 15.97 -49.88 -45.39
C ALA A 218 16.82 -49.96 -44.12
N MET A 219 16.35 -50.65 -43.08
CA MET A 219 17.08 -50.78 -41.82
C MET A 219 18.37 -51.60 -41.94
N SER A 220 18.39 -52.67 -42.76
CA SER A 220 19.62 -53.43 -43.03
C SER A 220 20.62 -52.57 -43.79
N PHE A 221 20.16 -51.93 -44.88
CA PHE A 221 20.98 -51.07 -45.72
C PHE A 221 21.61 -49.90 -44.92
N LEU A 222 20.82 -49.22 -44.10
CA LEU A 222 21.26 -48.09 -43.30
C LEU A 222 22.26 -48.49 -42.20
N ASN A 223 22.09 -49.66 -41.58
CA ASN A 223 23.04 -50.17 -40.59
C ASN A 223 24.39 -50.54 -41.23
N GLU A 224 24.35 -51.18 -42.39
CA GLU A 224 25.57 -51.60 -43.11
C GLU A 224 26.35 -50.41 -43.68
N ASN A 225 25.66 -49.33 -44.05
CA ASN A 225 26.26 -48.18 -44.75
C ASN A 225 26.33 -46.90 -43.91
N LYS A 226 26.08 -46.99 -42.59
CA LYS A 226 25.96 -45.85 -41.68
C LYS A 226 27.09 -44.82 -41.82
N GLU A 227 28.34 -45.28 -41.73
CA GLU A 227 29.51 -44.39 -41.75
C GLU A 227 29.71 -43.73 -43.12
N VAL A 228 29.47 -44.48 -44.20
CA VAL A 228 29.57 -43.98 -45.59
C VAL A 228 28.50 -42.91 -45.85
N ILE A 229 27.29 -43.10 -45.31
CA ILE A 229 26.20 -42.13 -45.42
C ILE A 229 26.55 -40.84 -44.66
N LEU A 230 27.06 -40.94 -43.44
CA LEU A 230 27.49 -39.77 -42.65
C LEU A 230 28.63 -39.01 -43.32
N GLU A 231 29.59 -39.70 -43.92
CA GLU A 231 30.70 -39.07 -44.65
C GLU A 231 30.22 -38.37 -45.92
N LYS A 232 29.32 -38.99 -46.69
CA LYS A 232 28.68 -38.35 -47.85
C LYS A 232 27.87 -37.12 -47.46
N LEU A 233 27.15 -37.16 -46.35
CA LEU A 233 26.36 -36.01 -45.86
C LEU A 233 27.22 -34.87 -45.32
N LYS A 234 28.41 -35.14 -44.79
CA LYS A 234 29.37 -34.09 -44.40
C LYS A 234 29.98 -33.38 -45.62
N ASN A 235 30.17 -34.10 -46.72
CA ASN A 235 30.77 -33.59 -47.95
C ASN A 235 29.76 -32.98 -48.91
N ALA A 236 28.50 -33.42 -48.84
CA ALA A 236 27.36 -32.76 -49.46
C ALA A 236 27.02 -31.53 -48.63
N GLY A 237 27.51 -30.34 -49.02
CA GLY A 237 27.00 -29.08 -48.49
C GLY A 237 25.46 -28.99 -48.60
N PRO A 238 24.82 -27.89 -48.14
CA PRO A 238 23.36 -27.77 -48.05
C PRO A 238 22.57 -27.96 -49.36
N GLU A 239 23.25 -28.09 -50.51
CA GLU A 239 22.67 -28.32 -51.84
C GLU A 239 22.89 -29.73 -52.41
N GLY A 240 23.57 -30.65 -51.69
CA GLY A 240 24.11 -31.88 -52.28
C GLY A 240 23.17 -33.08 -52.45
N PHE A 241 21.85 -32.91 -52.24
CA PHE A 241 20.84 -33.93 -52.57
C PHE A 241 19.55 -33.24 -53.06
N TYR A 242 19.60 -32.78 -54.31
CA TYR A 242 18.43 -32.51 -55.14
C TYR A 242 18.31 -33.59 -56.20
#